data_AF-A0ABD6D3W6-F1
#
_entry.id   AF-A0ABD6D3W6-F1
#
_cell.length_a   1.000
_cell.length_b   1.000
_cell.length_c   1.000
_cell.angle_alpha   90.00
_cell.angle_beta   90.00
_cell.angle_gamma   90.00
#
_symmetry.space_group_name_H-M   'P 1'
#
loop_
_entity.id
_entity.type
_entity.pdbx_description
1 polymer ?
#
loop_
_entity_poly.entity_id
_entity_poly.type
_entity_poly.pdbx_seq_one_letter_code
_entity_poly.pdbx_strand_id
1 'polypeptide(L)' 'MASESTNMGKYRAIMTTTDRERISGESDVSDEKRYQAIHRVRSRIEELETDVDVLSEHHPELLEELREVVCKGEL' A
#
# COMPACT_ATOMS: atom_id res chain seq x y z
N MET A 1 -16.91 -17.49 22.02
CA MET A 1 -17.03 -16.93 20.66
C MET A 1 -15.80 -16.07 20.43
N ALA A 2 -15.03 -16.44 19.41
CA ALA A 2 -13.68 -15.94 19.18
C ALA A 2 -13.65 -14.42 19.12
N SER A 3 -12.70 -13.85 19.85
CA SER A 3 -12.33 -12.44 19.77
C SER A 3 -11.87 -12.12 18.36
N GLU A 4 -12.69 -11.43 17.57
CA GLU A 4 -12.21 -10.62 16.46
C GLU A 4 -11.34 -9.53 17.06
N SER A 5 -10.03 -9.80 17.14
CA SER A 5 -9.05 -8.75 17.32
C SER A 5 -9.09 -7.89 16.06
N THR A 6 -9.89 -6.83 16.10
CA THR A 6 -9.82 -5.72 15.16
C THR A 6 -8.36 -5.24 15.16
N ASN A 7 -7.59 -5.64 14.15
CA ASN A 7 -6.19 -5.28 13.98
C ASN A 7 -6.09 -3.81 13.52
N MET A 8 -6.64 -2.88 14.31
CA MET A 8 -6.62 -1.43 14.09
C MET A 8 -5.26 -0.83 14.48
N GLY A 9 -4.17 -1.58 14.33
CA GLY A 9 -2.87 -1.20 14.90
C GLY A 9 -1.66 -1.47 14.01
N LYS A 10 -1.81 -2.05 12.82
CA LYS A 10 -0.72 -2.04 11.84
C LYS A 10 -0.87 -0.79 10.98
N TYR A 11 0.02 0.19 11.20
CA TYR A 11 0.20 1.33 10.31
C TYR A 11 0.19 0.83 8.86
N ARG A 12 -0.83 1.21 8.09
CA ARG A 12 -1.01 0.79 6.70
C ARG A 12 -0.20 1.71 5.80
N ALA A 13 0.58 1.13 4.89
CA ALA A 13 1.19 1.84 3.77
C ALA A 13 0.15 1.97 2.63
N ILE A 14 0.59 1.92 1.36
CA ILE A 14 -0.29 2.02 0.18
C ILE A 14 -1.35 0.91 0.08
N MET A 15 -1.14 -0.25 0.69
CA MET A 15 -2.07 -1.39 0.63
C MET A 15 -2.66 -1.71 2.01
N THR A 16 -3.96 -1.98 2.05
CA THR A 16 -4.60 -2.60 3.22
C THR A 16 -4.28 -4.10 3.27
N THR A 17 -4.49 -4.75 4.42
CA THR A 17 -4.39 -6.22 4.54
C THR A 17 -5.22 -6.92 3.48
N THR A 18 -6.49 -6.50 3.31
CA THR A 18 -7.39 -7.07 2.31
C THR A 18 -6.92 -6.81 0.88
N ASP A 19 -6.31 -5.66 0.58
CA ASP A 19 -5.76 -5.43 -0.76
C ASP A 19 -4.60 -6.42 -1.04
N ARG A 20 -3.75 -6.71 -0.04
CA ARG A 20 -2.66 -7.70 -0.17
C ARG A 20 -3.19 -9.10 -0.38
N GLU A 21 -4.16 -9.54 0.42
CA GLU A 21 -4.75 -10.88 0.33
C GLU A 21 -5.44 -11.11 -1.04
N ARG A 22 -6.16 -10.10 -1.55
CA ARG A 22 -6.84 -10.17 -2.85
C ARG A 22 -5.89 -10.17 -4.03
N ILE A 23 -4.83 -9.37 -3.98
CA ILE A 23 -3.87 -9.25 -5.10
C ILE A 23 -2.95 -10.48 -5.17
N SER A 24 -2.49 -10.97 -4.01
CA SER A 24 -1.64 -12.17 -3.90
C SER A 24 -2.36 -13.47 -4.27
N GLY A 25 -3.70 -13.50 -4.23
CA GLY A 25 -4.49 -14.70 -4.45
C GLY A 25 -4.63 -15.58 -3.20
N GLU A 26 -4.21 -15.09 -2.03
CA GLU A 26 -4.45 -15.76 -0.74
C GLU A 26 -5.95 -15.81 -0.39
N SER A 27 -6.74 -14.87 -0.92
CA SER A 27 -8.20 -14.92 -0.86
C SER A 27 -8.79 -15.52 -2.12
N ASP A 28 -9.64 -16.54 -1.97
CA ASP A 28 -10.48 -17.06 -3.04
C ASP A 28 -11.66 -16.10 -3.30
N VAL A 29 -11.42 -15.09 -4.14
CA VAL A 29 -12.40 -14.06 -4.52
C VAL A 29 -12.56 -14.00 -6.03
N SER A 30 -13.71 -13.49 -6.48
CA SER A 30 -13.95 -13.26 -7.91
C SER A 30 -12.92 -12.32 -8.53
N ASP A 31 -12.67 -12.52 -9.82
CA ASP A 31 -11.79 -11.66 -10.63
C ASP A 31 -12.16 -10.18 -10.54
N GLU A 32 -13.45 -9.87 -10.43
CA GLU A 32 -13.94 -8.50 -10.23
C GLU A 32 -13.41 -7.89 -8.92
N LYS A 33 -13.49 -8.61 -7.80
CA LYS A 33 -13.00 -8.11 -6.50
C LYS A 33 -11.48 -7.96 -6.47
N ARG A 34 -10.78 -8.85 -7.16
CA ARG A 34 -9.33 -8.73 -7.37
C ARG A 34 -9.00 -7.50 -8.21
N TYR A 35 -9.72 -7.29 -9.31
CA TYR A 35 -9.57 -6.11 -10.17
C TYR A 35 -9.84 -4.80 -9.42
N GLN A 36 -10.90 -4.75 -8.61
CA GLN A 36 -11.19 -3.60 -7.76
C GLN A 36 -10.06 -3.31 -6.76
N ALA A 37 -9.42 -4.35 -6.19
CA ALA A 37 -8.26 -4.16 -5.32
C ALA A 37 -7.07 -3.56 -6.09
N ILE A 38 -6.78 -4.06 -7.29
CA ILE A 38 -5.74 -3.50 -8.15
C ILE A 38 -6.02 -2.03 -8.47
N HIS A 39 -7.25 -1.70 -8.85
CA HIS A 39 -7.63 -0.32 -9.16
C HIS A 39 -7.47 0.61 -7.96
N ARG A 40 -7.90 0.19 -6.77
CA ARG A 40 -7.70 1.00 -5.55
C ARG A 40 -6.22 1.25 -5.26
N VAL A 41 -5.37 0.24 -5.46
CA VAL A 41 -3.92 0.39 -5.25
C VAL A 41 -3.32 1.33 -6.28
N ARG A 42 -3.74 1.26 -7.55
CA ARG A 42 -3.31 2.20 -8.59
C ARG A 42 -3.62 3.66 -8.23
N SER A 43 -4.85 3.95 -7.83
CA SER A 43 -5.21 5.31 -7.42
C SER A 43 -4.37 5.80 -6.23
N ARG A 44 -4.00 4.93 -5.28
CA ARG A 44 -3.10 5.33 -4.18
C ARG A 44 -1.66 5.55 -4.60
N ILE A 45 -1.20 4.89 -5.67
CA ILE A 45 0.12 5.16 -6.26
C ILE A 45 0.12 6.52 -6.94
N GLU A 46 -0.97 6.88 -7.64
CA GLU A 46 -1.13 8.22 -8.23
C GLU A 46 -1.11 9.30 -7.14
N GLU A 47 -1.81 9.12 -6.02
CA GLU A 47 -1.77 10.07 -4.89
C GLU A 47 -0.38 10.16 -4.24
N LEU A 48 0.41 9.07 -4.27
CA LEU A 48 1.78 9.07 -3.74
C LEU A 48 2.70 10.04 -4.50
N GLU A 49 2.38 10.40 -5.75
CA GLU A 49 3.11 11.44 -6.49
C GLU A 49 3.01 12.79 -5.75
N THR A 50 1.81 13.13 -5.27
CA THR A 50 1.59 14.35 -4.47
C THR A 50 2.34 14.26 -3.14
N ASP A 51 2.31 13.11 -2.47
CA ASP A 51 3.05 12.89 -1.23
C ASP A 51 4.56 13.06 -1.46
N VAL A 52 5.09 12.57 -2.59
CA VAL A 52 6.51 12.72 -2.97
C VAL A 52 6.89 14.20 -3.11
N ASP A 53 6.04 15.02 -3.74
CA ASP A 53 6.29 16.46 -3.87
C ASP A 53 6.35 17.15 -2.51
N VAL A 54 5.38 16.85 -1.62
CA VAL A 54 5.32 17.38 -0.26
C VAL A 54 6.55 16.96 0.55
N LEU A 55 6.97 15.69 0.46
CA LEU A 55 8.16 15.20 1.13
C LEU A 55 9.43 15.83 0.56
N SER A 56 9.52 16.01 -0.77
CA SER A 56 10.67 16.66 -1.39
C SER A 56 10.84 18.11 -0.94
N GLU A 57 9.74 18.82 -0.68
CA GLU A 57 9.77 20.22 -0.26
C GLU A 57 10.08 20.37 1.24
N HIS A 58 9.45 19.54 2.08
CA HIS A 58 9.45 19.76 3.52
C HIS A 58 10.34 18.80 4.32
N HIS A 59 10.52 17.57 3.85
CA HIS A 59 11.20 16.49 4.58
C HIS A 59 11.94 15.53 3.62
N PRO A 60 13.01 16.01 2.93
CA PRO A 60 13.71 15.23 1.92
C PRO A 60 14.34 13.93 2.47
N GLU A 61 14.65 13.87 3.76
CA GLU A 61 15.12 12.67 4.45
C GLU A 61 14.10 11.53 4.40
N LEU A 62 12.80 11.85 4.57
CA LEU A 62 11.73 10.85 4.49
C LEU A 62 11.49 10.39 3.05
N LEU A 63 11.72 11.28 2.07
CA LEU A 63 11.67 10.90 0.67
C LEU A 63 12.81 9.93 0.31
N GLU A 64 14.00 10.13 0.86
CA GLU A 64 15.13 9.21 0.70
C GLU A 64 14.81 7.84 1.31
N GLU A 65 14.28 7.79 2.52
CA GLU A 65 13.82 6.54 3.15
C GLU A 65 12.76 5.81 2.30
N LEU A 66 11.79 6.55 1.74
CA LEU A 66 10.78 5.98 0.85
C LEU A 66 11.42 5.38 -0.40
N ARG A 67 12.34 6.10 -1.05
CA ARG A 67 13.06 5.64 -2.24
C ARG A 67 13.90 4.41 -1.94
N GLU A 68 14.57 4.35 -0.79
CA GLU A 68 15.31 3.15 -0.39
C GLU A 68 14.40 1.93 -0.28
N VAL A 69 13.19 2.07 0.27
CA VAL A 69 12.26 0.93 0.39
C VAL A 69 11.73 0.48 -0.97
N VAL A 70 11.43 1.42 -1.88
CA VAL A 70 10.85 1.13 -3.20
C VAL A 70 11.89 0.58 -4.18
N CYS A 71 13.09 1.17 -4.21
CA CYS A 71 14.16 0.82 -5.15
C CYS A 71 15.08 -0.31 -4.65
N LYS A 72 14.84 -0.87 -3.46
CA LYS A 72 15.55 -2.06 -2.95
C LYS A 72 15.29 -3.25 -3.87
N GLY A 73 16.17 -3.45 -4.85
CA GLY A 73 16.09 -4.51 -5.85
C GLY A 73 16.59 -4.12 -7.25
N GLU A 74 16.90 -2.83 -7.49
CA GLU A 74 17.43 -2.32 -8.76
C GLU A 74 18.94 -2.01 -8.72
N LEU A 75 19.74 -2.81 -8.02
CA LEU A 75 21.22 -2.76 -8.04
C LEU A 75 21.82 -4.07 -8.56
#